data_AF-A0A5B7IRX6-F1
#
_entry.id   AF-A0A5B7IRX6-F1
#
_cell.length_a   1.000
_cell.length_b   1.000
_cell.length_c   1.000
_cell.angle_alpha   90.00
_cell.angle_beta   90.00
_cell.angle_gamma   90.00
#
_symmetry.space_group_name_H-M   'P 1'
#
loop_
_entity.id
_entity.type
_entity.pdbx_description
1 polymer ?
#
loop_
_entity_poly.entity_id
_entity_poly.type
_entity_poly.pdbx_seq_one_letter_code
_entity_poly.pdbx_strand_id
1 'polypeptide(L)' 'MEDSDVHQDDYFYSFNGAVVNVTALPYKPYWTEKEGEAETVVYSGSDRLMLEAMADALNFTIHVLPVATWEEAS' A
#
# COMPACT_ATOMS: atom_id res chain seq x y z
N MET A 1 36.41 -25.11 10.08
CA MET A 1 35.65 -26.25 9.55
C MET A 1 34.52 -26.48 10.54
N GLU A 2 33.50 -25.62 10.51
CA GLU A 2 32.36 -25.67 9.55
C GLU A 2 31.55 -26.95 9.84
N ASP A 3 30.27 -26.90 10.21
CA ASP A 3 29.22 -25.99 9.76
C ASP A 3 28.21 -25.72 10.87
N SER A 4 27.91 -24.45 11.09
CA SER A 4 26.69 -24.01 11.74
C SER A 4 25.57 -24.10 10.70
N ASP A 5 24.88 -25.24 10.66
CA ASP A 5 23.68 -25.41 9.86
C ASP A 5 22.52 -24.68 10.55
N VAL A 6 22.53 -23.36 10.40
CA VAL A 6 21.37 -22.53 10.64
C VAL A 6 20.39 -22.87 9.53
N HIS A 7 19.35 -23.66 9.84
CA HIS A 7 18.14 -23.65 9.04
C HIS A 7 17.57 -22.24 9.10
N GLN A 8 18.04 -21.41 8.17
CA GLN A 8 17.44 -20.15 7.81
C GLN A 8 16.13 -20.55 7.15
N ASP A 9 15.11 -20.82 7.96
CA ASP A 9 13.74 -20.96 7.48
C ASP A 9 13.47 -19.74 6.60
N ASP A 10 13.30 -20.01 5.31
CA ASP A 10 13.00 -19.04 4.28
C ASP A 10 11.73 -18.28 4.66
N TYR A 11 11.86 -17.20 5.42
CA TYR A 11 10.81 -16.22 5.60
C TYR A 11 10.63 -15.52 4.25
N PHE A 12 9.93 -16.17 3.34
CA PHE A 12 9.37 -15.52 2.17
C PHE A 12 8.40 -14.48 2.69
N TYR A 13 8.82 -13.22 2.70
CA TYR A 13 7.96 -12.05 2.91
C TYR A 13 6.93 -12.01 1.77
N SER A 14 5.89 -12.84 1.91
CA SER A 14 4.81 -12.94 0.96
C SER A 14 3.78 -11.87 1.29
N PHE A 15 3.42 -11.07 0.29
CA PHE A 15 2.30 -10.13 0.40
C PHE A 15 0.93 -10.84 0.32
N ASN A 16 0.92 -12.16 0.11
CA ASN A 16 -0.32 -12.91 -0.07
C ASN A 16 -1.24 -12.81 1.18
N GLY A 17 -2.42 -12.22 1.00
CA GLY A 17 -3.40 -11.95 2.05
C GLY A 17 -3.09 -10.73 2.92
N ALA A 18 -2.02 -9.98 2.65
CA ALA A 18 -1.64 -8.82 3.46
C ALA A 18 -2.59 -7.63 3.22
N VAL A 19 -2.76 -6.80 4.26
CA VAL A 19 -3.37 -5.47 4.14
C VAL A 19 -2.24 -4.45 4.22
N VAL A 20 -2.02 -3.73 3.14
CA VAL A 20 -1.00 -2.69 3.04
C VAL A 20 -1.64 -1.34 3.25
N ASN A 21 -1.27 -0.68 4.34
CA ASN A 21 -1.67 0.70 4.61
C ASN A 21 -0.82 1.65 3.78
N VAL A 22 -1.48 2.55 3.06
CA VAL A 22 -0.84 3.54 2.20
C VAL A 22 -1.33 4.92 2.59
N THR A 23 -0.44 5.79 3.06
CA THR A 23 -0.78 7.20 3.31
C THR A 23 -0.86 7.95 2.00
N ALA A 24 -1.89 8.77 1.80
CA ALA A 24 -2.06 9.57 0.59
C ALA A 24 -2.47 11.01 0.91
N LEU A 25 -1.84 11.96 0.21
CA LEU A 25 -2.22 13.37 0.18
C LEU A 25 -2.52 13.78 -1.27
N PRO A 26 -3.47 14.71 -1.52
CA PRO A 26 -3.75 15.19 -2.88
C PRO A 26 -2.50 15.68 -3.62
N TYR A 27 -2.19 15.02 -4.73
CA TYR A 27 -1.10 15.37 -5.62
C TYR A 27 -1.43 14.98 -7.06
N LYS A 28 -2.12 15.86 -7.79
CA LYS A 28 -2.60 15.57 -9.15
C LYS A 28 -1.43 15.40 -10.14
N PRO A 29 -1.52 14.48 -11.12
CA PRO A 29 -2.62 13.54 -11.39
C PRO A 29 -2.51 12.20 -10.61
N TYR A 30 -1.49 12.06 -9.77
CA TYR A 30 -1.09 10.82 -9.10
C TYR A 30 -2.06 10.41 -7.99
N TRP A 31 -2.46 11.38 -7.16
CA TRP A 31 -3.44 11.24 -6.08
C TRP A 31 -4.47 12.37 -6.16
N THR A 32 -5.73 12.00 -6.30
CA THR A 32 -6.87 12.90 -6.46
C THR A 32 -7.98 12.45 -5.53
N GLU A 33 -8.43 13.37 -4.68
CA GLU A 33 -9.61 13.17 -3.85
C GLU A 33 -10.90 13.28 -4.68
N LYS A 34 -11.83 12.41 -4.35
CA LYS A 34 -13.21 12.41 -4.81
C LYS A 34 -14.11 12.26 -3.59
N GLU A 35 -15.24 12.95 -3.61
CA GLU A 35 -16.28 12.72 -2.62
C GLU A 35 -16.90 11.34 -2.87
N GLY A 36 -16.84 10.48 -1.87
CA GLY A 36 -17.52 9.20 -1.83
C GLY A 36 -18.94 9.33 -1.28
N GLU A 37 -19.61 8.18 -1.17
CA GLU A 37 -20.89 8.11 -0.48
C GLU A 37 -20.69 8.39 1.02
N ALA A 38 -21.66 9.05 1.65
CA ALA A 38 -21.65 9.39 3.08
C ALA A 38 -20.43 10.24 3.55
N GLU A 39 -20.05 11.26 2.77
CA GLU A 39 -18.97 12.21 3.12
C GLU A 39 -17.59 11.55 3.31
N THR A 40 -17.40 10.35 2.75
CA THR A 40 -16.10 9.67 2.77
C THR A 40 -15.17 10.25 1.70
N VAL A 41 -13.89 10.45 2.03
CA VAL A 41 -12.89 10.85 1.04
C VAL A 41 -12.39 9.61 0.32
N VAL A 42 -12.52 9.58 -1.01
CA VAL A 42 -12.03 8.48 -1.86
C VAL A 42 -10.84 8.96 -2.68
N TYR A 43 -9.72 8.24 -2.62
CA TYR A 43 -8.53 8.54 -3.41
C TYR A 43 -8.52 7.78 -4.74
N SER A 44 -8.12 8.48 -5.80
CA SER A 44 -7.94 7.94 -7.15
C SER A 44 -6.73 8.57 -7.84
N GLY A 45 -6.29 8.01 -8.97
CA GLY A 45 -5.17 8.57 -9.74
C GLY A 45 -4.22 7.48 -10.21
N SER A 46 -3.15 7.85 -10.92
CA SER A 46 -2.23 6.88 -11.53
C SER A 46 -1.51 6.02 -10.48
N ASP A 47 -1.17 6.57 -9.33
CA ASP A 47 -0.46 5.83 -8.28
C ASP A 47 -1.38 4.83 -7.59
N ARG A 48 -2.65 5.23 -7.37
CA ARG A 48 -3.69 4.31 -6.89
C ARG A 48 -3.86 3.13 -7.86
N LEU A 49 -3.96 3.39 -9.17
CA LEU A 49 -4.11 2.36 -10.19
C LEU A 49 -2.91 1.41 -10.24
N MET A 50 -1.70 1.96 -10.11
CA MET A 50 -0.47 1.15 -10.04
C MET A 50 -0.51 0.22 -8.81
N LEU A 51 -0.89 0.74 -7.65
CA LEU A 51 -0.99 -0.04 -6.41
C LEU A 51 -2.07 -1.12 -6.50
N GLU A 52 -3.20 -0.84 -7.14
CA GLU A 52 -4.25 -1.84 -7.40
C GLU A 52 -3.72 -2.97 -8.30
N ALA A 53 -3.02 -2.63 -9.38
CA ALA A 53 -2.43 -3.63 -10.27
C ALA A 53 -1.38 -4.50 -9.55
N MET A 54 -0.58 -3.90 -8.65
CA MET A 54 0.36 -4.65 -7.81
C MET A 54 -0.35 -5.54 -6.79
N ALA A 55 -1.41 -5.02 -6.17
CA ALA A 55 -2.24 -5.74 -5.20
C ALA A 55 -2.85 -7.00 -5.83
N ASP A 56 -3.40 -6.87 -7.04
CA ASP A 56 -3.94 -7.98 -7.82
C ASP A 56 -2.86 -9.00 -8.19
N ALA A 57 -1.68 -8.53 -8.64
CA ALA A 57 -0.60 -9.41 -9.08
C ALA A 57 0.06 -10.19 -7.92
N LEU A 58 0.14 -9.58 -6.73
CA LEU A 58 0.85 -10.11 -5.56
C LEU A 58 -0.09 -10.62 -4.46
N ASN A 59 -1.40 -10.61 -4.72
CA ASN A 59 -2.48 -11.03 -3.83
C ASN A 59 -2.48 -10.31 -2.47
N PHE A 60 -2.33 -9.00 -2.44
CA PHE A 60 -2.57 -8.18 -1.24
C PHE A 60 -3.76 -7.25 -1.45
N THR A 61 -4.14 -6.55 -0.38
CA THR A 61 -5.16 -5.50 -0.41
C THR A 61 -4.56 -4.19 0.06
N ILE A 62 -5.02 -3.08 -0.50
CA ILE A 62 -4.55 -1.74 -0.14
C ILE A 62 -5.63 -0.97 0.61
N HIS A 63 -5.23 -0.42 1.76
CA HIS A 63 -6.05 0.45 2.58
C HIS A 63 -5.43 1.85 2.59
N VAL A 64 -6.11 2.82 2.00
CA VAL A 64 -5.59 4.19 1.89
C VAL A 64 -5.94 4.95 3.16
N LEU A 65 -4.92 5.47 3.83
CA LEU A 65 -5.04 6.33 4.99
C LEU A 65 -4.94 7.80 4.54
N PRO A 66 -6.01 8.60 4.64
CA PRO A 66 -5.90 10.04 4.44
C PRO A 66 -4.95 10.62 5.49
N VAL A 67 -4.06 11.50 5.04
CA VAL A 67 -3.19 12.30 5.90
C VAL A 67 -3.45 13.78 5.64
N ALA A 68 -3.30 14.63 6.65
CA ALA A 68 -3.54 16.06 6.53
C ALA A 68 -2.30 16.82 6.05
N THR A 69 -1.10 16.27 6.31
CA THR A 69 0.17 16.93 5.98
C THR A 69 1.18 15.95 5.38
N TRP A 70 2.19 16.47 4.70
CA TRP A 70 3.29 15.65 4.17
C TRP A 70 4.18 15.10 5.29
N GLU A 71 4.27 15.79 6.42
CA GLU A 71 4.98 15.31 7.61
C GLU A 71 4.37 14.03 8.20
N GLU A 72 3.06 13.81 8.02
CA GLU A 72 2.39 12.55 8.39
C GLU A 72 2.64 11.43 7.38
N ALA A 73 3.05 11.76 6.16
CA ALA A 73 3.32 10.82 5.07
C ALA A 73 4.77 10.33 5.01
N SER A 74 5.68 10.95 5.77
CA SER A 74 7.15 10.76 5.70
C SER A 74 7.72 9.84 6.77
#